data_AF-A0A537SK06-F1
#
_entry.id   AF-A0A537SK06-F1
#
_cell.length_a   1.000
_cell.length_b   1.000
_cell.length_c   1.000
_cell.angle_alpha   90.00
_cell.angle_beta   90.00
_cell.angle_gamma   90.00
#
_symmetry.space_group_name_H-M   'P 1'
#
loop_
_entity.id
_entity.type
_entity.pdbx_description
1 polymer ?
#
loop_
_entity_poly.entity_id
_entity_poly.type
_entity_poly.pdbx_seq_one_letter_code
_entity_poly.pdbx_strand_id
1 'polypeptide(L)' 'MTEKAVINIDDVPLIDRGNGKQFAVKWGRAGPLIGLNGLGCAVHVVPPGKKAFPFHRHHV' A
#
# COMPACT_ATOMS: atom_id res chain seq x y z
N MET A 1 8.69 -18.03 9.19
CA MET A 1 7.26 -17.87 8.83
C MET A 1 7.11 -18.49 7.46
N THR A 2 6.31 -19.54 7.32
CA THR A 2 6.00 -20.12 6.00
C THR A 2 5.25 -19.06 5.19
N GLU A 3 5.82 -18.65 4.06
CA GLU A 3 5.22 -17.67 3.17
C GLU A 3 3.91 -18.24 2.62
N LYS A 4 2.81 -17.51 2.79
CA LYS A 4 1.49 -17.95 2.32
C LYS A 4 1.32 -17.52 0.87
N ALA A 5 0.93 -18.42 -0.02
CA ALA A 5 0.63 -18.06 -1.42
C ALA A 5 -0.62 -17.17 -1.57
N VAL A 6 -1.52 -17.20 -0.58
CA VAL A 6 -2.77 -16.43 -0.54
C VAL A 6 -2.93 -15.84 0.85
N ILE A 7 -3.33 -14.57 0.92
CA ILE A 7 -3.67 -13.85 2.15
C ILE A 7 -5.05 -13.21 2.01
N ASN A 8 -5.73 -12.94 3.12
CA ASN A 8 -6.84 -12.01 3.12
C ASN A 8 -6.28 -10.57 3.09
N ILE A 9 -6.92 -9.68 2.32
CA ILE A 9 -6.55 -8.26 2.28
C ILE A 9 -6.74 -7.58 3.63
N ASP A 10 -7.69 -8.06 4.44
CA ASP A 10 -7.96 -7.54 5.79
C ASP A 10 -6.80 -7.82 6.76
N ASP A 11 -5.96 -8.82 6.46
CA ASP A 11 -4.77 -9.15 7.26
C ASP A 11 -3.56 -8.25 6.91
N VAL A 12 -3.66 -7.39 5.89
CA VAL A 12 -2.56 -6.50 5.50
C VAL A 12 -2.47 -5.37 6.52
N PRO A 13 -1.35 -5.23 7.26
CA PRO A 13 -1.20 -4.18 8.25
C PRO A 13 -1.14 -2.82 7.55
N LEU A 14 -2.13 -1.97 7.86
CA LEU A 14 -2.24 -0.63 7.31
C LEU A 14 -1.61 0.41 8.25
N ILE A 15 -0.89 1.36 7.66
CA ILE A 15 -0.38 2.55 8.33
C ILE A 15 -0.91 3.80 7.64
N ASP A 16 -1.13 4.87 8.41
CA ASP A 16 -1.46 6.16 7.84
C ASP A 16 -0.21 6.78 7.17
N ARG A 17 -0.37 7.24 5.93
CA ARG A 17 0.64 8.03 5.19
C ARG A 17 0.01 9.27 4.58
N GLY A 18 0.85 10.27 4.37
CA GLY A 18 0.50 11.53 3.72
C GLY A 18 0.95 12.73 4.53
N ASN A 19 0.31 13.87 4.31
CA ASN A 19 0.59 15.12 5.02
C ASN A 19 -0.61 15.63 5.84
N GLY A 20 -1.63 14.78 6.04
CA GLY A 20 -2.86 15.11 6.78
C GLY A 20 -3.78 16.11 6.08
N LYS A 21 -3.38 16.69 4.93
CA LYS A 21 -4.19 17.65 4.17
C LYS A 21 -4.85 16.96 2.97
N GLN A 22 -4.49 17.36 1.76
CA GLN A 22 -5.00 16.75 0.53
C GLN A 22 -4.41 15.35 0.27
N PHE A 23 -3.24 15.04 0.85
CA PHE A 23 -2.60 13.74 0.73
C PHE A 23 -2.82 12.93 2.01
N ALA A 24 -3.63 11.87 1.90
CA ALA A 24 -3.95 10.97 3.00
C ALA A 24 -4.33 9.60 2.43
N VAL A 25 -3.70 8.55 2.94
CA VAL A 25 -3.94 7.15 2.54
C VAL A 25 -3.62 6.22 3.70
N LYS A 26 -4.45 5.19 3.90
CA LYS A 26 -4.04 4.01 4.68
C LYS A 26 -3.36 3.06 3.73
N TRP A 27 -2.11 2.71 4.03
CA TRP A 27 -1.23 1.98 3.13
C TRP A 27 -0.63 0.76 3.80
N GLY A 28 -0.61 -0.37 3.09
CA GLY A 28 0.01 -1.60 3.58
C GLY A 28 0.67 -2.39 2.46
N ARG A 29 1.78 -3.07 2.78
CA ARG A 29 2.51 -3.91 1.82
C ARG A 29 1.99 -5.34 1.87
N ALA A 30 1.35 -5.79 0.79
CA ALA A 30 0.90 -7.16 0.63
C ALA A 30 2.02 -8.08 0.11
N GLY A 31 2.91 -7.57 -0.74
CA GLY A 31 3.94 -8.38 -1.40
C GLY A 31 4.81 -9.23 -0.46
N PRO A 32 5.42 -8.65 0.60
CA PRO A 32 6.24 -9.43 1.53
C PRO A 32 5.47 -10.53 2.29
N LEU A 33 4.15 -10.39 2.45
CA LEU A 33 3.33 -11.39 3.14
C LEU A 33 3.14 -12.67 2.32
N ILE A 34 3.34 -12.58 1.00
CA ILE A 34 3.24 -13.68 0.04
C ILE A 34 4.58 -14.04 -0.62
N GLY A 35 5.70 -13.57 -0.07
CA GLY A 35 7.05 -13.90 -0.57
C GLY A 35 7.55 -13.04 -1.75
N LEU A 36 6.86 -11.98 -2.15
CA LEU A 36 7.37 -11.10 -3.21
C LEU A 36 8.55 -10.25 -2.73
N ASN A 37 9.65 -10.30 -3.49
CA ASN A 37 10.86 -9.50 -3.26
C ASN A 37 11.27 -8.63 -4.47
N GLY A 38 10.83 -8.96 -5.69
CA GLY A 38 11.20 -8.25 -6.93
C GLY A 38 10.16 -7.26 -7.46
N LEU A 39 8.94 -7.26 -6.91
CA LEU A 39 7.86 -6.35 -7.33
C LEU A 39 7.09 -5.82 -6.12
N GLY A 40 6.79 -4.52 -6.16
CA GLY A 40 5.92 -3.89 -5.16
C GLY A 40 4.46 -4.31 -5.35
N CYS A 41 3.83 -4.78 -4.27
CA CYS A 41 2.39 -5.02 -4.20
C CYS A 41 1.85 -4.44 -2.89
N ALA A 42 0.91 -3.49 -2.99
CA ALA A 42 0.43 -2.73 -1.84
C ALA A 42 -1.05 -2.36 -1.96
N VAL A 43 -1.72 -2.35 -0.81
CA VAL A 43 -3.11 -1.90 -0.64
C VAL A 43 -3.11 -0.43 -0.31
N HIS A 44 -3.97 0.33 -0.97
CA HIS A 44 -4.18 1.76 -0.73
C HIS A 44 -5.67 2.00 -0.48
N VAL A 45 -6.01 2.48 0.72
CA VAL A 45 -7.36 2.96 1.02
C VAL A 45 -7.32 4.48 1.07
N VAL A 46 -7.95 5.12 0.08
CA VAL A 46 -7.97 6.57 -0.08
C VAL A 46 -9.33 7.11 0.38
N PRO A 47 -9.39 7.96 1.42
CA PRO A 47 -10.64 8.56 1.84
C PRO A 47 -11.26 9.46 0.74
N PRO A 48 -12.59 9.65 0.73
CA PRO A 48 -13.25 10.54 -0.23
C PRO A 48 -12.60 11.94 -0.29
N GLY A 49 -12.32 12.41 -1.50
CA GLY A 49 -11.72 13.74 -1.75
C GLY A 49 -10.21 13.84 -1.45
N LYS A 50 -9.55 12.77 -1.01
CA LYS A 50 -8.10 12.72 -0.77
C LYS A 50 -7.34 12.12 -1.95
N LYS A 51 -6.02 12.27 -1.92
CA LYS A 51 -5.08 11.72 -2.91
C LYS A 51 -4.05 10.87 -2.18
N ALA A 52 -3.65 9.74 -2.75
CA ALA A 52 -2.54 8.95 -2.19
C ALA A 52 -1.18 9.58 -2.51
N PHE A 53 -1.03 10.15 -3.71
CA PHE A 53 0.23 10.68 -4.23
C PHE A 53 0.00 11.98 -5.01
N PRO A 54 1.01 12.86 -5.13
CA PRO A 54 0.98 13.97 -6.07
C PRO A 54 0.96 13.48 -7.52
N PHE A 55 0.70 14.37 -8.48
CA PHE A 55 0.94 14.08 -9.88
C PHE A 55 2.45 13.84 -10.10
N HIS A 56 2.82 12.66 -10.59
CA HIS A 56 4.22 12.26 -10.74
C HIS A 56 4.40 11.20 -11.84
N ARG A 57 5.67 10.96 -12.20
CA ARG A 57 6.11 9.92 -13.14
C ARG A 57 7.22 9.12 -12.50
N HIS A 58 7.17 7.80 -12.64
CA HIS A 58 8.31 6.92 -12.38
C HIS A 58 9.06 6.76 -13.71
N HIS A 59 10.29 7.28 -13.77
CA HIS A 59 11.21 7.05 -14.89
C HIS A 59 12.54 6.59 -14.30
N VAL A 60 13.26 5.78 -15.06
CA VAL A 60 14.58 5.26 -14.70
C VAL A 60 15.65 6.20 -15.23
#